data_AF-A0A2S0KV47-F1
#
_entry.id   AF-A0A2S0KV47-F1
#
_cell.length_a   1.000
_cell.length_b   1.000
_cell.length_c   1.000
_cell.angle_alpha   90.00
_cell.angle_beta   90.00
_cell.angle_gamma   90.00
#
_symmetry.space_group_name_H-M   'P 1'
#
loop_
_entity.id
_entity.type
_entity.pdbx_description
1 polymer ?
#
loop_
_entity_poly.entity_id
_entity_poly.type
_entity_poly.pdbx_seq_one_letter_code
_entity_poly.pdbx_strand_id
1 'polypeptide(L)'
;MGKFFGIKEIKAILPQRYPMLMLDRAEQLSDTQYVGLKNLSINENFFQGHFPGHPIMPGVLQVEAMKQLGELAVRPLLDPAGELDVYMRVVEKVKFRRPNNPGDRVRVEAEVLSVENGEAVVKAQTSNNSGVTCEAKITLATRPKSGASAMPVLHTEFDKSDATPMDVTKIMSLIPHRYPFLLIDYIAKVEGDHVIAVKNLTGNEEIFSQAGDYAVMPESLLCEITAQSGCALVLARPGNEGKLGYFMSIDRAEIFEPVYPGDQLIVDIELPPAKGRFGKGTGYIKVGEKVVFQITLMFAIVDA
;
A
#
# COMPACT_ATOMS: atom_id res chain seq x y z
N MET A 1 -27.78 -18.79 8.28
CA MET A 1 -27.58 -17.35 8.52
C MET A 1 -26.08 -17.13 8.57
N GLY A 2 -25.55 -16.15 7.82
CA GLY A 2 -24.12 -15.88 7.77
C GLY A 2 -23.54 -15.55 9.14
N LYS A 3 -22.25 -15.84 9.36
CA LYS A 3 -21.55 -15.44 10.59
C LYS A 3 -21.18 -13.97 10.48
N PHE A 4 -21.62 -13.16 11.45
CA PHE A 4 -21.29 -11.74 11.52
C PHE A 4 -20.05 -11.51 12.38
N PHE A 5 -19.21 -10.58 11.95
CA PHE A 5 -18.03 -10.11 12.66
C PHE A 5 -18.19 -8.61 12.92
N GLY A 6 -18.34 -8.25 14.19
CA GLY A 6 -18.24 -6.87 14.64
C GLY A 6 -16.78 -6.48 14.86
N ILE A 7 -16.58 -5.23 15.28
CA ILE A 7 -15.23 -4.68 15.48
C ILE A 7 -14.41 -5.44 16.53
N LYS A 8 -15.06 -6.05 17.53
CA LYS A 8 -14.37 -6.83 18.57
C LYS A 8 -13.85 -8.15 17.99
N GLU A 9 -14.68 -8.84 17.21
CA GLU A 9 -14.31 -10.09 16.54
C GLU A 9 -13.23 -9.85 15.48
N ILE A 10 -13.36 -8.76 14.70
CA ILE A 10 -12.35 -8.36 13.71
C ILE A 10 -11.01 -8.12 14.40
N LYS A 11 -10.96 -7.31 15.47
CA LYS A 11 -9.71 -7.01 16.19
C LYS A 11 -9.10 -8.22 16.91
N ALA A 12 -9.90 -9.24 17.22
CA ALA A 12 -9.41 -10.49 17.81
C ALA A 12 -8.71 -11.38 16.77
N ILE A 13 -9.07 -11.26 15.49
CA ILE A 13 -8.50 -12.05 14.38
C ILE A 13 -7.38 -11.28 13.70
N LEU A 14 -7.63 -10.03 13.34
CA LEU A 14 -6.71 -9.19 12.59
C LEU A 14 -5.79 -8.40 13.54
N PRO A 15 -4.49 -8.30 13.26
CA PRO A 15 -3.55 -7.58 14.08
C PRO A 15 -3.60 -6.06 13.83
N GLN A 16 -4.06 -5.62 12.65
CA GLN A 16 -4.10 -4.20 12.30
C GLN A 16 -4.99 -3.40 13.25
N ARG A 17 -4.56 -2.17 13.53
CA ARG A 17 -5.26 -1.21 14.41
C ARG A 17 -5.38 0.12 13.69
N TYR A 18 -6.17 1.04 14.23
CA TYR A 18 -6.26 2.39 13.69
C TYR A 18 -4.85 3.01 13.59
N PRO A 19 -4.53 3.73 12.51
CA PRO A 19 -5.40 4.09 11.38
C PRO A 19 -5.46 3.02 10.27
N MET A 20 -4.73 1.91 10.39
CA MET A 20 -4.61 0.89 9.36
C MET A 20 -5.64 -0.25 9.42
N LEU A 21 -6.57 -0.24 10.37
CA LEU A 21 -7.72 -1.16 10.37
C LEU A 21 -8.80 -0.64 9.40
N MET A 22 -8.99 -1.35 8.30
CA MET A 22 -9.84 -0.95 7.18
C MET A 22 -11.23 -1.57 7.20
N LEU A 23 -11.55 -2.47 8.13
CA LEU A 23 -12.88 -3.09 8.22
C LEU A 23 -13.62 -2.64 9.47
N ASP A 24 -14.85 -2.17 9.30
CA ASP A 24 -15.76 -1.83 10.40
C ASP A 24 -16.61 -3.03 10.81
N ARG A 25 -17.03 -3.83 9.82
CA ARG A 25 -17.86 -5.03 9.96
C ARG A 25 -17.57 -6.00 8.82
N ALA A 26 -17.79 -7.28 9.08
CA ALA A 26 -17.79 -8.31 8.04
C ALA A 26 -18.90 -9.35 8.27
N GLU A 27 -19.24 -10.07 7.19
CA GLU A 27 -20.19 -11.18 7.18
C GLU A 27 -19.61 -12.30 6.30
N GLN A 28 -19.63 -13.52 6.83
CA GLN A 28 -19.39 -14.73 6.06
C GLN A 28 -20.69 -15.17 5.40
N LEU A 29 -20.74 -15.14 4.07
CA LEU A 29 -21.90 -15.57 3.28
C LEU A 29 -21.91 -17.08 3.01
N SER A 30 -20.72 -17.66 2.83
CA SER A 30 -20.49 -19.09 2.63
C SER A 30 -19.09 -19.48 3.13
N ASP A 31 -18.65 -20.71 2.91
CA ASP A 31 -17.30 -21.15 3.28
C ASP A 31 -16.20 -20.38 2.54
N THR A 32 -16.48 -19.87 1.35
CA THR A 32 -15.50 -19.16 0.51
C THR A 32 -15.82 -17.69 0.29
N GLN A 33 -17.05 -17.24 0.57
CA GLN A 33 -17.48 -15.86 0.24
C GLN A 33 -17.71 -15.01 1.48
N TYR A 34 -17.09 -13.84 1.49
CA TYR A 34 -17.12 -12.88 2.58
C TYR A 34 -17.40 -11.48 2.07
N VAL A 35 -18.07 -10.69 2.90
CA VAL A 35 -18.35 -9.27 2.64
C VAL A 35 -17.90 -8.45 3.84
N GLY A 36 -17.16 -7.39 3.57
CA GLY A 36 -16.76 -6.38 4.54
C GLY A 36 -17.38 -5.02 4.23
N LEU A 37 -17.39 -4.15 5.24
CA LEU A 37 -17.76 -2.74 5.09
C LEU A 37 -16.68 -1.84 5.67
N LYS A 38 -16.35 -0.79 4.93
CA LYS A 38 -15.57 0.37 5.38
C LYS A 38 -16.36 1.64 5.15
N ASN A 39 -16.67 2.36 6.21
CA ASN A 39 -17.25 3.70 6.15
C ASN A 39 -16.10 4.71 6.08
N LEU A 40 -16.21 5.66 5.17
CA LEU A 40 -15.23 6.73 5.02
C LEU A 40 -15.73 7.98 5.72
N SER A 41 -15.06 8.38 6.79
CA SER A 41 -15.26 9.68 7.43
C SER A 41 -14.23 10.66 6.90
N ILE A 42 -14.56 11.95 6.79
CA ILE A 42 -13.57 12.99 6.51
C ILE A 42 -12.44 13.04 7.55
N ASN A 43 -12.68 12.49 8.75
CA ASN A 43 -11.70 12.39 9.83
C ASN A 43 -10.62 11.31 9.59
N GLU A 44 -10.70 10.52 8.52
CA GLU A 44 -9.65 9.56 8.18
C GLU A 44 -8.36 10.29 7.78
N ASN A 45 -7.25 9.97 8.45
CA ASN A 45 -6.00 10.74 8.36
C ASN A 45 -5.46 10.89 6.93
N PHE A 46 -5.64 9.87 6.09
CA PHE A 46 -5.15 9.89 4.71
C PHE A 46 -5.81 10.96 3.84
N PHE A 47 -7.03 11.44 4.17
CA PHE A 47 -7.69 12.49 3.38
C PHE A 47 -6.99 13.85 3.49
N GLN A 48 -6.28 14.11 4.58
CA GLN A 48 -5.52 15.35 4.78
C GLN A 48 -4.29 15.40 3.88
N GLY A 49 -3.70 14.23 3.61
CA GLY A 49 -2.39 14.10 2.99
C GLY A 49 -2.39 13.58 1.55
N HIS A 50 -3.36 12.75 1.13
CA HIS A 50 -3.31 12.11 -0.18
C HIS A 50 -3.48 13.11 -1.33
N PHE A 51 -4.49 13.97 -1.25
CA PHE A 51 -4.68 15.09 -2.18
C PHE A 51 -5.35 16.28 -1.46
N PRO A 52 -4.57 17.21 -0.88
CA PRO A 52 -5.11 18.35 -0.15
C PRO A 52 -6.08 19.17 -1.00
N GLY A 53 -7.26 19.46 -0.46
CA GLY A 53 -8.33 20.19 -1.16
C GLY A 53 -9.19 19.33 -2.10
N HIS A 54 -8.82 18.07 -2.37
CA HIS A 54 -9.60 17.11 -3.14
C HIS A 54 -9.60 15.74 -2.44
N PRO A 55 -10.32 15.60 -1.31
CA PRO A 55 -10.22 14.42 -0.47
C PRO A 55 -10.70 13.17 -1.21
N ILE A 56 -9.76 12.24 -1.43
CA ILE A 56 -9.97 10.97 -2.12
C ILE A 56 -9.20 9.87 -1.39
N MET A 57 -9.81 8.69 -1.23
CA MET A 57 -9.17 7.55 -0.58
C MET A 57 -8.05 7.01 -1.51
N PRO A 58 -6.83 6.80 -0.99
CA PRO A 58 -5.76 6.14 -1.74
C PRO A 58 -6.19 4.78 -2.27
N GLY A 59 -5.88 4.51 -3.56
CA GLY A 59 -6.22 3.24 -4.20
C GLY A 59 -5.67 2.04 -3.44
N VAL A 60 -4.43 2.14 -2.97
CA VAL A 60 -3.77 1.07 -2.20
C VAL A 60 -4.48 0.70 -0.90
N LEU A 61 -5.22 1.63 -0.27
CA LEU A 61 -5.97 1.32 0.96
C LEU A 61 -7.24 0.50 0.65
N GLN A 62 -7.73 0.50 -0.59
CA GLN A 62 -8.76 -0.44 -1.02
C GLN A 62 -8.18 -1.86 -1.10
N VAL A 63 -6.93 -1.99 -1.55
CA VAL A 63 -6.20 -3.27 -1.53
C VAL A 63 -5.98 -3.74 -0.10
N GLU A 64 -5.63 -2.84 0.82
CA GLU A 64 -5.53 -3.15 2.25
C GLU A 64 -6.84 -3.68 2.83
N ALA A 65 -7.98 -3.06 2.51
CA ALA A 65 -9.29 -3.53 2.95
C ALA A 65 -9.61 -4.94 2.40
N MET A 66 -9.29 -5.20 1.13
CA MET A 66 -9.44 -6.51 0.50
C MET A 66 -8.54 -7.57 1.15
N LYS A 67 -7.28 -7.22 1.44
CA LYS A 67 -6.30 -8.06 2.15
C LYS A 67 -6.83 -8.45 3.52
N GLN A 68 -7.33 -7.50 4.29
CA GLN A 68 -7.88 -7.73 5.64
C GLN A 68 -9.11 -8.63 5.62
N LEU A 69 -10.01 -8.48 4.63
CA LEU A 69 -11.18 -9.35 4.51
C LEU A 69 -10.77 -10.78 4.11
N GLY A 70 -9.83 -10.90 3.18
CA GLY A 70 -9.23 -12.18 2.81
C GLY A 70 -8.55 -12.86 4.01
N GLU A 71 -7.75 -12.12 4.77
CA GLU A 71 -7.08 -12.61 5.98
C GLU A 71 -8.10 -13.06 7.02
N LEU A 72 -9.15 -12.29 7.27
CA LEU A 72 -10.22 -12.67 8.18
C LEU A 72 -10.88 -14.01 7.79
N ALA A 73 -11.01 -14.27 6.48
CA ALA A 73 -11.58 -15.51 5.96
C ALA A 73 -10.64 -16.72 6.10
N VAL A 74 -9.33 -16.54 5.92
CA VAL A 74 -8.37 -17.65 5.80
C VAL A 74 -7.49 -17.85 7.03
N ARG A 75 -7.39 -16.87 7.93
CA ARG A 75 -6.50 -16.92 9.10
C ARG A 75 -6.75 -18.15 10.00
N PRO A 76 -8.00 -18.55 10.33
CA PRO A 76 -8.23 -19.78 11.09
C PRO A 76 -7.76 -21.06 10.38
N LEU A 77 -7.58 -21.02 9.06
CA LEU A 77 -7.13 -22.16 8.25
C LEU A 77 -5.60 -22.16 8.08
N LEU A 78 -4.99 -20.99 7.94
CA LEU A 78 -3.55 -20.82 7.74
C LEU A 78 -2.76 -20.82 9.05
N ASP A 79 -3.30 -20.23 10.12
CA ASP A 79 -2.65 -20.06 11.41
C ASP A 79 -3.65 -20.34 12.55
N PRO A 80 -4.10 -21.60 12.72
CA PRO A 80 -5.07 -21.97 13.74
C PRO A 80 -4.54 -21.76 15.17
N ALA A 81 -3.22 -21.76 15.36
CA ALA A 81 -2.57 -21.52 16.66
C ALA A 81 -2.42 -20.03 17.00
N GLY A 82 -2.53 -19.13 16.02
CA GLY A 82 -2.34 -17.68 16.21
C GLY A 82 -0.87 -17.27 16.40
N GLU A 83 0.07 -18.14 16.05
CA GLU A 83 1.50 -17.97 16.31
C GLU A 83 2.24 -17.29 15.16
N LEU A 84 1.67 -17.33 13.95
CA LEU A 84 2.28 -16.82 12.73
C LEU A 84 1.78 -15.42 12.38
N ASP A 85 2.53 -14.76 11.50
CA ASP A 85 2.07 -13.58 10.78
C ASP A 85 1.42 -14.01 9.47
N VAL A 86 0.23 -13.48 9.16
CA VAL A 86 -0.47 -13.70 7.89
C VAL A 86 -0.35 -12.43 7.07
N TYR A 87 0.38 -12.52 5.97
CA TYR A 87 0.80 -11.35 5.20
C TYR A 87 0.41 -11.48 3.73
N MET A 88 0.37 -10.36 3.03
CA MET A 88 0.16 -10.34 1.58
C MET A 88 1.48 -10.67 0.89
N ARG A 89 1.62 -11.89 0.36
CA ARG A 89 2.84 -12.29 -0.38
C ARG A 89 2.83 -11.79 -1.81
N VAL A 90 1.65 -11.81 -2.44
CA VAL A 90 1.46 -11.37 -3.84
C VAL A 90 0.16 -10.60 -3.95
N VAL A 91 0.18 -9.51 -4.71
CA VAL A 91 -1.03 -8.88 -5.23
C VAL A 91 -0.89 -8.67 -6.73
N GLU A 92 -1.88 -9.07 -7.51
CA GLU A 92 -1.83 -9.00 -8.97
C GLU A 92 -3.18 -8.60 -9.56
N LYS A 93 -3.14 -8.14 -10.81
CA LYS A 93 -4.31 -7.72 -11.59
C LYS A 93 -5.14 -6.64 -10.86
N VAL A 94 -4.48 -5.73 -10.16
CA VAL A 94 -5.17 -4.63 -9.48
C VAL A 94 -5.64 -3.62 -10.50
N LYS A 95 -6.91 -3.20 -10.46
CA LYS A 95 -7.41 -2.09 -11.29
C LYS A 95 -8.11 -1.06 -10.41
N PHE A 96 -7.59 0.16 -10.37
CA PHE A 96 -8.24 1.30 -9.73
C PHE A 96 -9.21 1.95 -10.71
N ARG A 97 -10.51 1.84 -10.45
CA ARG A 97 -11.58 2.20 -11.40
C ARG A 97 -12.26 3.51 -11.07
N ARG A 98 -12.68 3.69 -9.81
CA ARG A 98 -13.50 4.82 -9.36
C ARG A 98 -13.02 5.33 -8.00
N PRO A 99 -13.16 6.64 -7.72
CA PRO A 99 -12.77 7.22 -6.45
C PRO A 99 -13.72 6.75 -5.34
N ASN A 100 -13.19 6.72 -4.11
CA ASN A 100 -14.02 6.74 -2.91
C ASN A 100 -13.74 8.04 -2.14
N ASN A 101 -14.81 8.70 -1.72
CA ASN A 101 -14.78 10.03 -1.11
C ASN A 101 -15.25 9.98 0.34
N PRO A 102 -15.00 11.02 1.14
CA PRO A 102 -15.61 11.15 2.46
C PRO A 102 -17.14 11.01 2.39
N GLY A 103 -17.70 10.21 3.30
CA GLY A 103 -19.12 9.87 3.35
C GLY A 103 -19.50 8.58 2.62
N ASP A 104 -18.63 8.04 1.76
CA ASP A 104 -18.91 6.78 1.08
C ASP A 104 -18.94 5.59 2.05
N ARG A 105 -19.75 4.60 1.68
CA ARG A 105 -19.70 3.25 2.23
C ARG A 105 -19.07 2.33 1.20
N VAL A 106 -17.84 1.89 1.47
CA VAL A 106 -17.11 0.96 0.63
C VAL A 106 -17.50 -0.45 1.04
N ARG A 107 -18.14 -1.17 0.13
CA ARG A 107 -18.38 -2.61 0.24
C ARG A 107 -17.14 -3.34 -0.26
N VAL A 108 -16.60 -4.22 0.55
CA VAL A 108 -15.46 -5.09 0.23
C VAL A 108 -16.00 -6.50 0.05
N GLU A 109 -15.63 -7.19 -1.01
CA GLU A 109 -16.06 -8.56 -1.28
C GLU A 109 -14.84 -9.42 -1.53
N ALA A 110 -14.80 -10.61 -0.93
CA ALA A 110 -13.71 -11.56 -1.05
C ALA A 110 -14.25 -12.96 -1.31
N GLU A 111 -13.61 -13.66 -2.25
CA GLU A 111 -13.83 -15.06 -2.60
C GLU A 111 -12.52 -15.81 -2.43
N VAL A 112 -12.47 -16.75 -1.48
CA VAL A 112 -11.35 -17.67 -1.28
C VAL A 112 -11.39 -18.73 -2.38
N LEU A 113 -10.37 -18.74 -3.22
CA LEU A 113 -10.26 -19.66 -4.36
C LEU A 113 -9.55 -20.96 -4.00
N SER A 114 -8.51 -20.87 -3.17
CA SER A 114 -7.75 -22.03 -2.68
C SER A 114 -7.11 -21.72 -1.34
N VAL A 115 -6.89 -22.77 -0.56
CA VAL A 115 -6.06 -22.77 0.66
C VAL A 115 -5.23 -24.05 0.63
N GLU A 116 -3.94 -23.92 0.36
CA GLU A 116 -3.03 -25.04 0.20
C GLU A 116 -1.59 -24.62 0.50
N ASN A 117 -0.78 -25.55 1.01
CA ASN A 117 0.66 -25.35 1.24
C ASN A 117 1.03 -24.10 2.06
N GLY A 118 0.20 -23.73 3.05
CA GLY A 118 0.44 -22.55 3.89
C GLY A 118 0.09 -21.21 3.23
N GLU A 119 -0.58 -21.25 2.08
CA GLU A 119 -1.03 -20.08 1.33
C GLU A 119 -2.52 -20.13 1.03
N ALA A 120 -3.11 -18.97 0.81
CA ALA A 120 -4.47 -18.83 0.31
C ALA A 120 -4.52 -17.82 -0.84
N VAL A 121 -5.30 -18.14 -1.87
CA VAL A 121 -5.55 -17.24 -3.00
C VAL A 121 -6.96 -16.68 -2.86
N VAL A 122 -7.06 -15.35 -2.84
CA VAL A 122 -8.32 -14.61 -2.68
C VAL A 122 -8.53 -13.71 -3.89
N LYS A 123 -9.70 -13.81 -4.52
CA LYS A 123 -10.19 -12.80 -5.46
C LYS A 123 -11.03 -11.81 -4.70
N ALA A 124 -10.77 -10.51 -4.87
CA ALA A 124 -11.48 -9.50 -4.11
C ALA A 124 -11.80 -8.26 -4.96
N GLN A 125 -12.83 -7.53 -4.52
CA GLN A 125 -13.19 -6.24 -5.09
C GLN A 125 -13.73 -5.29 -4.03
N THR A 126 -13.67 -4.00 -4.33
CA THR A 126 -14.37 -2.95 -3.60
C THR A 126 -15.39 -2.28 -4.51
N SER A 127 -16.49 -1.80 -3.92
CA SER A 127 -17.51 -1.00 -4.60
C SER A 127 -18.11 0.07 -3.69
N ASN A 128 -18.61 1.14 -4.30
CA ASN A 128 -19.44 2.14 -3.65
C ASN A 128 -20.73 2.36 -4.47
N ASN A 129 -21.47 3.44 -4.19
CA ASN A 129 -22.72 3.75 -4.91
C ASN A 129 -22.55 3.98 -6.42
N SER A 130 -21.32 4.19 -6.90
CA SER A 130 -21.00 4.34 -8.33
C SER A 130 -20.55 3.04 -9.01
N GLY A 131 -20.55 1.91 -8.30
CA GLY A 131 -20.14 0.60 -8.79
C GLY A 131 -18.76 0.18 -8.30
N VAL A 132 -18.12 -0.74 -9.03
CA VAL A 132 -16.79 -1.27 -8.66
C VAL A 132 -15.73 -0.16 -8.69
N THR A 133 -14.99 -0.04 -7.59
CA THR A 133 -13.94 0.98 -7.35
C THR A 133 -12.54 0.39 -7.44
N CYS A 134 -12.34 -0.84 -6.98
CA CYS A 134 -11.09 -1.59 -7.16
C CYS A 134 -11.38 -3.10 -7.31
N GLU A 135 -10.50 -3.81 -8.02
CA GLU A 135 -10.45 -5.27 -8.05
C GLU A 135 -9.00 -5.73 -7.85
N ALA A 136 -8.79 -6.90 -7.27
CA ALA A 136 -7.46 -7.51 -7.07
C ALA A 136 -7.54 -9.03 -6.94
N LYS A 137 -6.42 -9.70 -7.21
CA LYS A 137 -6.17 -11.07 -6.76
C LYS A 137 -4.99 -11.05 -5.78
N ILE A 138 -5.20 -11.60 -4.59
CA ILE A 138 -4.26 -11.52 -3.47
C ILE A 138 -3.88 -12.94 -3.06
N THR A 139 -2.59 -13.21 -2.94
CA THR A 139 -2.08 -14.41 -2.26
C THR A 139 -1.65 -14.03 -0.85
N LEU A 140 -2.30 -14.63 0.13
CA LEU A 140 -1.94 -14.56 1.54
C LEU A 140 -1.07 -15.75 1.90
N ALA A 141 -0.04 -15.54 2.70
CA ALA A 141 0.85 -16.60 3.17
C ALA A 141 1.15 -16.41 4.65
N THR A 142 1.71 -17.44 5.27
CA THR A 142 2.19 -17.38 6.65
C THR A 142 3.71 -17.25 6.72
N ARG A 143 4.19 -16.57 7.75
CA ARG A 143 5.61 -16.54 8.12
C ARG A 143 5.77 -16.50 9.64
N PRO A 144 6.93 -16.90 10.18
CA PRO A 144 7.24 -16.65 11.58
C PRO A 144 7.16 -15.16 11.89
N LYS A 145 6.59 -14.80 13.05
CA LYS A 145 6.64 -13.43 13.53
C LYS A 145 8.10 -13.04 13.79
N SER A 146 8.47 -11.84 13.36
CA SER A 146 9.78 -11.26 13.59
C SER A 146 9.63 -9.77 13.92
N GLY A 147 10.74 -9.16 14.34
CA GLY A 147 10.84 -7.72 14.59
C GLY A 147 12.18 -7.19 14.09
N ALA A 148 12.37 -5.87 14.20
CA ALA A 148 13.66 -5.24 13.94
C ALA A 148 14.74 -5.90 14.83
N SER A 149 15.75 -6.50 14.19
CA SER A 149 16.78 -7.32 14.86
C SER A 149 18.20 -6.80 14.65
N ALA A 150 18.38 -5.78 13.81
CA ALA A 150 19.66 -5.16 13.52
C ALA A 150 19.55 -3.64 13.54
N MET A 151 20.63 -2.98 13.90
CA MET A 151 20.74 -1.52 13.73
C MET A 151 20.84 -1.19 12.24
N PRO A 152 20.25 -0.08 11.78
CA PRO A 152 20.44 0.37 10.41
C PRO A 152 21.92 0.70 10.17
N VAL A 153 22.36 0.47 8.93
CA VAL A 153 23.68 0.92 8.49
C VAL A 153 23.65 2.45 8.43
N LEU A 154 24.55 3.10 9.16
CA LEU A 154 24.71 4.56 9.15
C LEU A 154 25.58 4.98 7.96
N HIS A 155 25.32 6.17 7.40
CA HIS A 155 26.17 6.82 6.40
C HIS A 155 26.31 6.03 5.10
N THR A 156 25.16 5.80 4.44
CA THR A 156 25.12 5.14 3.13
C THR A 156 25.31 6.14 1.98
N GLU A 157 25.57 5.64 0.77
CA GLU A 157 25.58 6.48 -0.45
C GLU A 157 24.21 7.08 -0.79
N PHE A 158 23.15 6.62 -0.13
CA PHE A 158 21.78 7.10 -0.30
C PHE A 158 21.39 8.14 0.76
N ASP A 159 22.26 8.46 1.71
CA ASP A 159 21.95 9.48 2.70
C ASP A 159 21.91 10.87 2.06
N LYS A 160 21.02 11.73 2.57
CA LYS A 160 20.83 13.09 2.06
C LYS A 160 22.13 13.90 2.14
N SER A 161 22.48 14.58 1.07
CA SER A 161 23.66 15.44 0.95
C SER A 161 23.36 16.66 0.05
N ASP A 162 24.34 17.54 -0.13
CA ASP A 162 24.22 18.69 -1.05
C ASP A 162 24.00 18.26 -2.51
N ALA A 163 24.32 17.01 -2.85
CA ALA A 163 24.11 16.45 -4.18
C ALA A 163 22.72 15.80 -4.36
N THR A 164 21.88 15.74 -3.32
CA THR A 164 20.55 15.11 -3.38
C THR A 164 19.66 15.79 -4.44
N PRO A 165 19.24 15.08 -5.50
CA PRO A 165 18.49 15.67 -6.61
C PRO A 165 17.16 16.33 -6.22
N MET A 166 16.40 15.71 -5.30
CA MET A 166 15.13 16.27 -4.82
C MET A 166 14.97 15.98 -3.34
N ASP A 167 14.85 17.01 -2.52
CA ASP A 167 14.40 16.85 -1.15
C ASP A 167 12.87 16.89 -1.05
N VAL A 168 12.35 16.73 0.18
CA VAL A 168 10.92 16.77 0.45
C VAL A 168 10.24 18.04 -0.07
N THR A 169 10.89 19.20 0.01
CA THR A 169 10.31 20.47 -0.47
C THR A 169 10.20 20.46 -1.98
N LYS A 170 11.22 19.96 -2.69
CA LYS A 170 11.15 19.76 -4.14
C LYS A 170 10.08 18.74 -4.52
N ILE A 171 9.98 17.61 -3.81
CA ILE A 171 8.96 16.58 -4.06
C ILE A 171 7.55 17.16 -3.88
N MET A 172 7.30 17.89 -2.79
CA MET A 172 6.02 18.54 -2.53
C MET A 172 5.64 19.58 -3.60
N SER A 173 6.61 20.17 -4.30
CA SER A 173 6.33 21.06 -5.43
C SER A 173 5.91 20.32 -6.70
N LEU A 174 6.15 19.00 -6.78
CA LEU A 174 5.88 18.16 -7.94
C LEU A 174 4.61 17.33 -7.77
N ILE A 175 4.43 16.68 -6.61
CA ILE A 175 3.29 15.80 -6.33
C ILE A 175 2.32 16.44 -5.32
N PRO A 176 1.01 16.16 -5.40
CA PRO A 176 0.02 16.76 -4.50
C PRO A 176 0.12 16.24 -3.05
N HIS A 177 0.70 15.06 -2.85
CA HIS A 177 0.80 14.39 -1.55
C HIS A 177 1.46 15.27 -0.48
N ARG A 178 0.90 15.24 0.74
CA ARG A 178 1.36 15.91 1.95
C ARG A 178 1.28 14.96 3.12
N TYR A 179 1.92 15.29 4.23
CA TYR A 179 1.68 14.59 5.49
C TYR A 179 0.17 14.54 5.82
N PRO A 180 -0.37 13.41 6.29
CA PRO A 180 0.31 12.17 6.67
C PRO A 180 0.46 11.12 5.54
N PHE A 181 0.28 11.48 4.26
CA PHE A 181 0.29 10.54 3.13
C PHE A 181 1.32 10.84 2.04
N LEU A 182 2.29 11.70 2.31
CA LEU A 182 3.54 11.77 1.57
C LEU A 182 4.51 10.79 2.23
N LEU A 183 4.84 9.69 1.53
CA LEU A 183 5.50 8.52 2.12
C LEU A 183 6.97 8.38 1.70
N ILE A 184 7.52 9.34 0.95
CA ILE A 184 8.94 9.38 0.57
C ILE A 184 9.58 10.64 1.14
N ASP A 185 10.83 10.53 1.58
CA ASP A 185 11.54 11.64 2.23
C ASP A 185 12.33 12.47 1.22
N TYR A 186 13.03 11.80 0.29
CA TYR A 186 13.82 12.45 -0.75
C TYR A 186 14.16 11.48 -1.89
N ILE A 187 14.57 12.04 -3.03
CA ILE A 187 15.16 11.32 -4.15
C ILE A 187 16.68 11.41 -4.04
N ALA A 188 17.34 10.27 -3.80
CA ALA A 188 18.79 10.18 -3.65
C ALA A 188 19.53 10.21 -5.01
N LYS A 189 18.97 9.58 -6.05
CA LYS A 189 19.59 9.54 -7.40
C LYS A 189 18.53 9.64 -8.50
N VAL A 190 18.89 10.27 -9.61
CA VAL A 190 18.11 10.31 -10.84
C VAL A 190 19.04 10.00 -12.01
N GLU A 191 18.76 8.94 -12.76
CA GLU A 191 19.59 8.44 -13.85
C GLU A 191 18.70 8.13 -15.06
N GLY A 192 18.42 9.15 -15.89
CA GLY A 192 17.54 9.01 -17.04
C GLY A 192 16.11 8.64 -16.65
N ASP A 193 15.72 7.39 -16.96
CA ASP A 193 14.40 6.84 -16.63
C ASP A 193 14.35 6.16 -15.26
N HIS A 194 15.45 6.19 -14.53
CA HIS A 194 15.61 5.53 -13.25
C HIS A 194 15.66 6.53 -12.10
N VAL A 195 15.03 6.21 -10.98
CA VAL A 195 15.10 7.00 -9.75
C VAL A 195 15.30 6.10 -8.53
N ILE A 196 16.16 6.56 -7.61
CA ILE A 196 16.32 5.97 -6.29
C ILE A 196 15.79 6.96 -5.27
N ALA A 197 14.67 6.64 -4.64
CA ALA A 197 14.09 7.38 -3.54
C ALA A 197 14.42 6.71 -2.20
N VAL A 198 14.31 7.48 -1.12
CA VAL A 198 14.51 7.00 0.24
C VAL A 198 13.27 7.28 1.08
N LYS A 199 12.91 6.27 1.88
CA LYS A 199 11.93 6.38 2.96
C LYS A 199 12.57 5.83 4.24
N ASN A 200 12.79 6.71 5.21
CA ASN A 200 13.18 6.34 6.56
C ASN A 200 11.92 6.06 7.36
N LEU A 201 11.77 4.80 7.80
CA LEU A 201 10.58 4.38 8.53
C LEU A 201 10.78 4.67 10.01
N THR A 202 9.92 5.50 10.60
CA THR A 202 9.96 5.80 12.04
C THR A 202 8.78 5.19 12.78
N GLY A 203 9.01 4.78 14.04
CA GLY A 203 7.95 4.25 14.90
C GLY A 203 6.91 5.31 15.27
N ASN A 204 7.23 6.59 15.04
CA ASN A 204 6.33 7.72 15.28
C ASN A 204 5.40 8.01 14.10
N GLU A 205 5.45 7.26 13.00
CA GLU A 205 4.51 7.47 11.89
C GLU A 205 3.09 7.15 12.31
N GLU A 206 2.15 7.95 11.82
CA GLU A 206 0.72 7.84 12.14
C GLU A 206 0.17 6.43 11.89
N ILE A 207 0.69 5.73 10.88
CA ILE A 207 0.30 4.35 10.55
C ILE A 207 0.56 3.34 11.69
N PHE A 208 1.50 3.65 12.60
CA PHE A 208 1.84 2.82 13.75
C PHE A 208 1.23 3.31 15.07
N SER A 209 0.46 4.41 15.06
CA SER A 209 0.06 5.11 16.29
C SER A 209 -0.71 4.25 17.30
N GLN A 210 -1.45 3.23 16.85
CA GLN A 210 -2.11 2.25 17.72
C GLN A 210 -1.75 0.80 17.42
N ALA A 211 -0.63 0.56 16.72
CA ALA A 211 -0.23 -0.77 16.28
C ALA A 211 0.08 -1.74 17.45
N GLY A 212 0.40 -1.20 18.64
CA GLY A 212 0.87 -2.01 19.76
C GLY A 212 2.15 -2.74 19.36
N ASP A 213 2.17 -4.06 19.54
CA ASP A 213 3.32 -4.90 19.19
C ASP A 213 3.39 -5.26 17.69
N TYR A 214 2.38 -4.91 16.89
CA TYR A 214 2.33 -5.22 15.45
C TYR A 214 2.81 -4.04 14.60
N ALA A 215 4.06 -3.63 14.77
CA ALA A 215 4.66 -2.54 14.02
C ALA A 215 5.28 -3.01 12.68
N VAL A 216 4.47 -3.63 11.82
CA VAL A 216 4.85 -4.06 10.46
C VAL A 216 4.28 -3.08 9.44
N MET A 217 5.11 -2.59 8.53
CA MET A 217 4.68 -1.72 7.44
C MET A 217 3.64 -2.44 6.56
N PRO A 218 2.42 -1.91 6.40
CA PRO A 218 1.42 -2.51 5.53
C PRO A 218 1.93 -2.64 4.09
N GLU A 219 1.79 -3.82 3.50
CA GLU A 219 2.35 -4.11 2.18
C GLU A 219 1.73 -3.23 1.07
N SER A 220 0.47 -2.83 1.26
CA SER A 220 -0.22 -1.87 0.40
C SER A 220 0.49 -0.51 0.33
N LEU A 221 1.13 -0.07 1.41
CA LEU A 221 1.87 1.20 1.44
C LEU A 221 3.24 1.10 0.77
N LEU A 222 3.84 -0.10 0.65
CA LEU A 222 5.04 -0.30 -0.16
C LEU A 222 4.75 0.00 -1.64
N CYS A 223 3.57 -0.42 -2.15
CA CYS A 223 3.10 -0.06 -3.48
C CYS A 223 2.99 1.46 -3.67
N GLU A 224 2.46 2.16 -2.66
CA GLU A 224 2.29 3.62 -2.69
C GLU A 224 3.62 4.37 -2.64
N ILE A 225 4.55 3.93 -1.78
CA ILE A 225 5.91 4.49 -1.69
C ILE A 225 6.61 4.41 -3.06
N THR A 226 6.54 3.25 -3.73
CA THR A 226 7.11 3.09 -5.07
C THR A 226 6.39 3.95 -6.11
N ALA A 227 5.06 4.05 -6.04
CA ALA A 227 4.29 4.90 -6.95
C ALA A 227 4.61 6.39 -6.79
N GLN A 228 4.72 6.90 -5.56
CA GLN A 228 5.10 8.31 -5.29
C GLN A 228 6.52 8.61 -5.77
N SER A 229 7.46 7.67 -5.58
CA SER A 229 8.84 7.77 -6.05
C SER A 229 8.90 7.99 -7.57
N GLY A 230 8.18 7.15 -8.31
CA GLY A 230 8.11 7.27 -9.77
C GLY A 230 7.32 8.49 -10.23
N CYS A 231 6.25 8.85 -9.54
CA CYS A 231 5.43 10.03 -9.86
C CYS A 231 6.24 11.33 -9.75
N ALA A 232 7.09 11.46 -8.72
CA ALA A 232 7.99 12.60 -8.59
C ALA A 232 8.94 12.73 -9.78
N LEU A 233 9.56 11.63 -10.24
CA LEU A 233 10.38 11.62 -11.45
C LEU A 233 9.58 12.04 -12.68
N VAL A 234 8.43 11.40 -12.91
CA VAL A 234 7.60 11.64 -14.10
C VAL A 234 7.15 13.09 -14.19
N LEU A 235 6.67 13.67 -13.09
CA LEU A 235 6.20 15.07 -13.07
C LEU A 235 7.35 16.09 -13.09
N ALA A 236 8.58 15.69 -12.75
CA ALA A 236 9.76 16.54 -12.93
C ALA A 236 10.24 16.62 -14.39
N ARG A 237 9.77 15.73 -15.28
CA ARG A 237 10.16 15.75 -16.69
C ARG A 237 9.58 16.99 -17.40
N PRO A 238 10.34 17.61 -18.33
CA PRO A 238 9.84 18.73 -19.13
C PRO A 238 8.53 18.39 -19.84
N GLY A 239 7.56 19.31 -19.80
CA GLY A 239 6.24 19.14 -20.43
C GLY A 239 5.17 18.50 -19.54
N ASN A 240 5.49 18.16 -18.29
CA ASN A 240 4.54 17.69 -17.29
C ASN A 240 4.24 18.72 -16.20
N GLU A 241 4.65 19.97 -16.40
CA GLU A 241 4.40 21.05 -15.46
C GLU A 241 2.90 21.23 -15.22
N GLY A 242 2.50 21.27 -13.95
CA GLY A 242 1.10 21.43 -13.55
C GLY A 242 0.21 20.23 -13.83
N LYS A 243 0.74 19.09 -14.30
CA LYS A 243 -0.03 17.86 -14.49
C LYS A 243 -0.10 17.03 -13.21
N LEU A 244 -1.03 16.08 -13.19
CA LEU A 244 -1.19 15.09 -12.13
C LEU A 244 -0.78 13.70 -12.62
N GLY A 245 -0.10 12.95 -11.74
CA GLY A 245 0.13 11.53 -11.93
C GLY A 245 -0.98 10.71 -11.27
N TYR A 246 -1.56 9.77 -12.02
CA TYR A 246 -2.61 8.88 -11.54
C TYR A 246 -2.12 7.43 -11.52
N PHE A 247 -2.18 6.79 -10.36
CA PHE A 247 -1.84 5.37 -10.19
C PHE A 247 -3.00 4.50 -10.69
N MET A 248 -2.83 3.82 -11.84
CA MET A 248 -3.92 3.15 -12.53
C MET A 248 -4.10 1.68 -12.13
N SER A 249 -3.00 0.95 -12.05
CA SER A 249 -3.04 -0.49 -11.80
C SER A 249 -1.72 -1.03 -11.32
N ILE A 250 -1.81 -2.18 -10.65
CA ILE A 250 -0.66 -3.03 -10.30
C ILE A 250 -0.82 -4.31 -11.11
N ASP A 251 0.11 -4.55 -12.04
CA ASP A 251 0.12 -5.81 -12.78
C ASP A 251 0.44 -6.95 -11.81
N ARG A 252 1.51 -6.77 -11.02
CA ARG A 252 1.95 -7.67 -9.97
C ARG A 252 2.85 -6.92 -8.99
N ALA A 253 2.67 -7.18 -7.70
CA ALA A 253 3.63 -6.86 -6.65
C ALA A 253 3.87 -8.10 -5.78
N GLU A 254 5.12 -8.28 -5.33
CA GLU A 254 5.53 -9.39 -4.49
C GLU A 254 6.29 -8.87 -3.27
N ILE A 255 6.01 -9.50 -2.13
CA ILE A 255 6.52 -9.14 -0.82
C ILE A 255 7.33 -10.31 -0.32
N PHE A 256 8.60 -10.05 -0.04
CA PHE A 256 9.57 -11.07 0.37
C PHE A 256 9.82 -11.03 1.87
N GLU A 257 9.90 -9.84 2.46
CA GLU A 257 10.28 -9.65 3.86
C GLU A 257 9.43 -8.56 4.52
N PRO A 258 9.20 -8.64 5.85
CA PRO A 258 8.58 -7.55 6.60
C PRO A 258 9.51 -6.34 6.68
N VAL A 259 8.91 -5.18 6.88
CA VAL A 259 9.59 -3.90 7.06
C VAL A 259 9.12 -3.26 8.36
N TYR A 260 10.06 -2.75 9.15
CA TYR A 260 9.86 -2.30 10.53
C TYR A 260 10.32 -0.86 10.76
N PRO A 261 9.76 -0.17 11.77
CA PRO A 261 10.37 1.04 12.30
C PRO A 261 11.88 0.91 12.53
N GLY A 262 12.63 1.89 12.04
CA GLY A 262 14.09 1.90 12.03
C GLY A 262 14.71 1.51 10.69
N ASP A 263 13.96 0.86 9.80
CA ASP A 263 14.44 0.52 8.46
C ASP A 263 14.57 1.77 7.58
N GLN A 264 15.63 1.79 6.78
CA GLN A 264 15.76 2.69 5.64
C GLN A 264 15.39 1.92 4.37
N LEU A 265 14.33 2.35 3.70
CA LEU A 265 13.86 1.78 2.46
C LEU A 265 14.53 2.50 1.30
N ILE A 266 15.32 1.77 0.52
CA ILE A 266 15.87 2.23 -0.74
C ILE A 266 14.92 1.79 -1.85
N VAL A 267 14.21 2.76 -2.42
CA VAL A 267 13.14 2.56 -3.40
C VAL A 267 13.71 2.84 -4.78
N ASP A 268 13.94 1.78 -5.54
CA ASP A 268 14.53 1.82 -6.86
C ASP A 268 13.43 1.56 -7.88
N ILE A 269 13.22 2.49 -8.82
CA ILE A 269 12.17 2.36 -9.83
C ILE A 269 12.62 2.91 -11.17
N GLU A 270 12.38 2.10 -12.21
CA GLU A 270 12.54 2.45 -13.61
C GLU A 270 11.16 2.77 -14.23
N LEU A 271 11.06 3.94 -14.87
CA LEU A 271 9.87 4.38 -15.60
C LEU A 271 10.27 4.81 -17.02
N PRO A 272 10.31 3.88 -17.99
CA PRO A 272 10.57 4.21 -19.38
C PRO A 272 9.60 5.28 -19.92
N PRO A 273 9.92 5.94 -21.05
CA PRO A 273 9.09 7.00 -21.60
C PRO A 273 7.64 6.52 -21.85
N ALA A 274 6.68 7.33 -21.41
CA ALA A 274 5.26 7.02 -21.57
C ALA A 274 4.85 6.97 -23.05
N LYS A 275 3.90 6.09 -23.38
CA LYS A 275 3.24 6.06 -24.68
C LYS A 275 2.00 6.95 -24.62
N GLY A 276 2.14 8.19 -25.07
CA GLY A 276 1.11 9.22 -24.88
C GLY A 276 0.98 9.54 -23.39
N ARG A 277 -0.25 9.54 -22.86
CA ARG A 277 -0.49 9.82 -21.43
C ARG A 277 -0.28 8.63 -20.49
N PHE A 278 0.00 7.44 -21.01
CA PHE A 278 0.07 6.21 -20.23
C PHE A 278 1.51 5.68 -20.14
N GLY A 279 1.92 5.30 -18.95
CA GLY A 279 3.23 4.72 -18.70
C GLY A 279 3.17 3.46 -17.85
N LYS A 280 4.28 2.74 -17.84
CA LYS A 280 4.50 1.53 -17.05
C LYS A 280 5.85 1.65 -16.37
N GLY A 281 5.92 1.21 -15.12
CA GLY A 281 7.15 1.21 -14.34
C GLY A 281 7.36 -0.10 -13.60
N THR A 282 8.61 -0.40 -13.32
CA THR A 282 9.04 -1.55 -12.53
C THR A 282 9.96 -1.06 -11.43
N GLY A 283 9.72 -1.47 -10.20
CA GLY A 283 10.53 -1.05 -9.08
C GLY A 283 10.67 -2.14 -8.02
N TYR A 284 11.66 -1.95 -7.16
CA TYR A 284 11.90 -2.79 -6.00
C TYR A 284 12.28 -1.92 -4.79
N ILE A 285 12.09 -2.46 -3.59
CA ILE A 285 12.53 -1.83 -2.35
C ILE A 285 13.58 -2.73 -1.70
N LYS A 286 14.67 -2.13 -1.25
CA LYS A 286 15.71 -2.78 -0.45
C LYS A 286 15.74 -2.23 0.97
N VAL A 287 16.06 -3.11 1.92
CA VAL A 287 16.48 -2.75 3.29
C VAL A 287 17.85 -3.39 3.50
N GLY A 288 18.88 -2.55 3.61
CA GLY A 288 20.27 -3.01 3.47
C GLY A 288 20.49 -3.68 2.10
N GLU A 289 21.01 -4.90 2.11
CA GLU A 289 21.24 -5.68 0.87
C GLU A 289 20.03 -6.51 0.43
N LYS A 290 18.99 -6.62 1.27
CA LYS A 290 17.84 -7.50 1.00
C LYS A 290 16.78 -6.78 0.18
N VAL A 291 16.33 -7.42 -0.90
CA VAL A 291 15.12 -7.00 -1.63
C VAL A 291 13.91 -7.47 -0.83
N VAL A 292 13.07 -6.54 -0.37
CA VAL A 292 11.90 -6.82 0.46
C VAL A 292 10.59 -6.76 -0.32
N PHE A 293 10.59 -6.06 -1.46
CA PHE A 293 9.40 -5.81 -2.28
C PHE A 293 9.78 -5.63 -3.74
N GLN A 294 8.92 -6.06 -4.65
CA GLN A 294 8.96 -5.69 -6.07
C GLN A 294 7.57 -5.39 -6.61
N ILE A 295 7.48 -4.51 -7.62
CA ILE A 295 6.23 -4.12 -8.25
C ILE A 295 6.40 -3.83 -9.74
N THR A 296 5.37 -4.16 -10.50
CA THR A 296 5.11 -3.65 -11.84
C THR A 296 3.79 -2.88 -11.82
N LEU A 297 3.85 -1.59 -12.13
CA LEU A 297 2.70 -0.67 -12.07
C LEU A 297 2.44 0.04 -13.39
N MET A 298 1.22 0.52 -13.56
CA MET A 298 0.86 1.45 -14.63
C MET A 298 0.36 2.77 -14.06
N PHE A 299 0.68 3.84 -14.75
CA PHE A 299 0.28 5.20 -14.39
C PHE A 299 -0.24 5.95 -15.62
N ALA A 300 -1.00 7.02 -15.35
CA ALA A 300 -1.35 8.02 -16.33
C ALA A 300 -0.87 9.40 -15.90
N ILE A 301 -0.61 10.26 -16.86
CA ILE A 301 -0.36 11.69 -16.66
C ILE A 301 -1.59 12.42 -17.20
N VAL A 302 -2.22 13.24 -16.37
CA VAL A 302 -3.45 13.97 -16.72
C VAL A 302 -3.31 15.44 -16.39
N ASP A 303 -4.09 16.29 -17.05
CA ASP A 303 -4.14 17.71 -16.70
C ASP A 303 -4.83 17.88 -15.34
N ALA A 304 -4.35 18.84 -14.53
CA ALA A 304 -4.86 19.12 -13.19
C ALA A 304 -6.19 19.87 -13.17
#